data_AF-A0A316HNB9-F1
#
_entry.id   AF-A0A316HNB9-F1
#
_cell.length_a   1.000
_cell.length_b   1.000
_cell.length_c   1.000
_cell.angle_alpha   90.00
_cell.angle_beta   90.00
_cell.angle_gamma   90.00
#
_symmetry.space_group_name_H-M   'P 1'
#
loop_
_entity.id
_entity.type
_entity.pdbx_description
1 polymer ?
#
loop_
_entity_poly.entity_id
_entity_poly.type
_entity_poly.pdbx_seq_one_letter_code
_entity_poly.pdbx_strand_id
1 'polypeptide(L)'
;MEPDIAAKLRAPFPQDAIGKLPRMTCPACSKGDCAEHPRKKCATCKGYLGKHTHLDYVGHAHVRERFLEVDPDWTWEPMAFAQSGLPLLDENSGLWIRLTIGGKTLPGYGDAPGKRGGNAVKEAIGDALRNAGQSFGVALDLWKKEPAGQVEKDGTPVRQVEKARKQSDRERANELRGQCKAIAKSLGNDVAWLQDQFAGWSPEEPDILKADAATMEKFQDHLKRGDGA
;
A
#
# COMPACT_ATOMS: atom_id res chain seq x y z
N MET A 1 -29.35 2.46 -2.35
CA MET A 1 -28.74 1.12 -2.44
C MET A 1 -29.36 0.21 -1.41
N GLU A 2 -29.95 -0.89 -1.88
CA GLU A 2 -30.55 -1.91 -1.03
C GLU A 2 -29.49 -2.64 -0.19
N PRO A 3 -29.84 -3.13 1.02
CA PRO A 3 -28.90 -3.84 1.89
C PRO A 3 -28.26 -5.08 1.25
N ASP A 4 -28.99 -5.82 0.40
CA ASP A 4 -28.47 -7.02 -0.28
C ASP A 4 -27.35 -6.69 -1.27
N ILE A 5 -27.52 -5.62 -2.07
CA ILE A 5 -26.49 -5.12 -3.00
C ILE A 5 -25.24 -4.75 -2.21
N ALA A 6 -25.39 -3.99 -1.12
CA ALA A 6 -24.28 -3.59 -0.26
C ALA A 6 -23.53 -4.80 0.32
N ALA A 7 -24.26 -5.81 0.79
CA ALA A 7 -23.68 -7.02 1.35
C ALA A 7 -22.91 -7.83 0.29
N LYS A 8 -23.46 -7.99 -0.91
CA LYS A 8 -22.79 -8.68 -2.02
C LYS A 8 -21.54 -7.95 -2.50
N LEU A 9 -21.56 -6.62 -2.59
CA LEU A 9 -20.36 -5.83 -2.91
C LEU A 9 -19.28 -6.00 -1.84
N ARG A 10 -19.66 -6.14 -0.57
CA ARG A 10 -18.74 -6.28 0.56
C ARG A 10 -18.17 -7.70 0.72
N ALA A 11 -18.85 -8.72 0.19
CA ALA A 11 -18.45 -10.11 0.34
C ALA A 11 -17.02 -10.37 -0.18
N PRO A 12 -16.23 -11.20 0.52
CA PRO A 12 -14.84 -11.47 0.15
C PRO A 12 -14.74 -12.04 -1.27
N PHE A 13 -13.64 -11.74 -1.94
CA PHE A 13 -13.32 -12.36 -3.22
C PHE A 13 -12.84 -13.80 -3.00
N PRO A 14 -13.18 -14.73 -3.90
CA PRO A 14 -12.61 -16.08 -3.86
C PRO A 14 -11.09 -16.02 -4.13
N GLN A 15 -10.35 -17.00 -3.61
CA GLN A 15 -8.88 -16.96 -3.61
C GLN A 15 -8.27 -16.95 -5.01
N ASP A 16 -8.93 -17.57 -5.98
CA ASP A 16 -8.55 -17.60 -7.39
C ASP A 16 -8.71 -16.24 -8.10
N ALA A 17 -9.62 -15.38 -7.62
CA ALA A 17 -9.76 -14.00 -8.07
C ALA A 17 -8.72 -13.04 -7.46
N ILE A 18 -7.93 -13.50 -6.47
CA ILE A 18 -6.90 -12.70 -5.78
C ILE A 18 -5.54 -12.96 -6.44
N GLY A 19 -5.07 -11.98 -7.21
CA GLY A 19 -3.75 -11.99 -7.82
C GLY A 19 -2.63 -11.60 -6.83
N LYS A 20 -1.39 -11.92 -7.20
CA LYS A 20 -0.17 -11.53 -6.46
C LYS A 20 0.63 -10.51 -7.24
N LEU A 21 0.62 -9.25 -6.79
CA LEU A 21 1.35 -8.15 -7.41
C LEU A 21 2.72 -7.99 -6.76
N PRO A 22 3.84 -8.17 -7.50
CA PRO A 22 5.17 -7.95 -6.94
C PRO A 22 5.41 -6.45 -6.71
N ARG A 23 5.90 -6.10 -5.51
CA ARG A 23 6.41 -4.77 -5.17
C ARG A 23 7.88 -4.86 -4.79
N MET A 24 8.70 -4.07 -5.48
CA MET A 24 10.14 -4.03 -5.21
C MET A 24 10.37 -3.37 -3.86
N THR A 25 11.04 -4.06 -2.94
CA THR A 25 11.37 -3.52 -1.61
C THR A 25 12.78 -2.93 -1.55
N CYS A 26 13.57 -3.11 -2.61
CA CYS A 26 14.89 -2.52 -2.76
C CYS A 26 14.82 -1.38 -3.80
N PRO A 27 15.25 -0.15 -3.45
CA PRO A 27 15.24 0.98 -4.38
C PRO A 27 16.04 0.73 -5.67
N ALA A 28 17.25 0.18 -5.58
CA ALA A 28 18.05 -0.18 -6.76
C ALA A 28 17.33 -1.24 -7.63
N CYS A 29 16.68 -2.23 -7.00
CA CYS A 29 15.91 -3.21 -7.76
C CYS A 29 14.71 -2.60 -8.50
N SER A 30 14.10 -1.53 -7.96
CA SER A 30 13.00 -0.82 -8.64
C SER A 30 13.45 -0.06 -9.89
N LYS A 31 14.73 0.34 -9.94
CA LYS A 31 15.36 1.00 -11.10
C LYS A 31 16.00 0.02 -12.08
N GLY A 32 16.23 -1.23 -11.64
CA GLY A 32 16.82 -2.28 -12.46
C GLY A 32 18.35 -2.33 -12.45
N ASP A 33 18.99 -1.58 -11.56
CA ASP A 33 20.45 -1.38 -11.48
C ASP A 33 21.10 -2.02 -10.23
N CYS A 34 20.44 -3.01 -9.61
CA CYS A 34 20.88 -3.60 -8.36
C CYS A 34 21.93 -4.72 -8.56
N ALA A 35 23.14 -4.51 -8.04
CA ALA A 35 24.20 -5.52 -8.01
C ALA A 35 24.02 -6.60 -6.91
N GLU A 36 23.37 -6.25 -5.79
CA GLU A 36 23.24 -7.15 -4.63
C GLU A 36 22.16 -8.23 -4.80
N HIS A 37 21.14 -7.98 -5.62
CA HIS A 37 19.98 -8.86 -5.76
C HIS A 37 19.85 -9.34 -7.21
N PRO A 38 20.39 -10.52 -7.54
CA PRO A 38 20.28 -11.05 -8.90
C PRO A 38 18.81 -11.26 -9.26
N ARG A 39 18.44 -10.83 -10.46
CA ARG A 39 17.09 -11.07 -10.99
C ARG A 39 16.90 -12.56 -11.21
N LYS A 40 15.83 -13.12 -10.68
CA LYS A 40 15.47 -14.52 -10.84
C LYS A 40 13.98 -14.68 -11.06
N LYS A 41 13.58 -15.81 -11.65
CA LYS A 41 12.17 -16.13 -11.83
C LYS A 41 11.53 -16.41 -10.47
N CYS A 42 10.52 -15.63 -10.11
CA CYS A 42 9.77 -15.84 -8.87
C CYS A 42 8.84 -17.06 -9.00
N ALA A 43 8.78 -17.91 -7.98
CA ALA A 43 7.87 -19.05 -7.98
C ALA A 43 6.39 -18.63 -7.87
N THR A 44 6.11 -17.49 -7.26
CA THR A 44 4.75 -17.00 -6.98
C THR A 44 4.20 -16.16 -8.14
N CYS A 45 4.74 -14.96 -8.39
CA CYS A 45 4.25 -14.10 -9.47
C CYS A 45 4.79 -14.46 -10.87
N LYS A 46 5.69 -15.44 -10.97
CA LYS A 46 6.35 -15.87 -12.22
C LYS A 46 7.19 -14.80 -12.94
N GLY A 47 7.28 -13.58 -12.39
CA GLY A 47 8.10 -12.49 -12.92
C GLY A 47 9.60 -12.74 -12.74
N TYR A 48 10.41 -12.12 -13.61
CA TYR A 48 11.88 -12.14 -13.53
C TYR A 48 12.41 -10.86 -12.86
N LEU A 49 12.55 -10.90 -11.54
CA LEU A 49 12.66 -9.71 -10.68
C LEU A 49 13.78 -9.89 -9.64
N GLY A 50 14.28 -8.77 -9.09
CA GLY A 50 15.15 -8.75 -7.91
C GLY A 50 14.37 -8.93 -6.60
N LYS A 51 14.83 -8.33 -5.49
CA LYS A 51 14.16 -8.43 -4.19
C LYS A 51 12.79 -7.73 -4.18
N HIS A 52 11.74 -8.51 -3.89
CA HIS A 52 10.35 -8.06 -3.91
C HIS A 52 9.49 -8.78 -2.85
N THR A 53 8.38 -8.16 -2.49
CA THR A 53 7.27 -8.76 -1.74
C THR A 53 6.03 -8.84 -2.65
N HIS A 54 5.03 -9.62 -2.25
CA HIS A 54 3.78 -9.72 -2.99
C HIS A 54 2.68 -9.01 -2.21
N LEU A 55 1.92 -8.16 -2.90
CA LEU A 55 0.66 -7.63 -2.42
C LEU A 55 -0.49 -8.38 -3.07
N ASP A 56 -1.52 -8.66 -2.29
CA ASP A 56 -2.74 -9.25 -2.78
C ASP A 56 -3.57 -8.17 -3.46
N TYR A 57 -4.12 -8.47 -4.64
CA TYR A 57 -4.93 -7.51 -5.39
C TYR A 57 -6.04 -8.22 -6.16
N VAL A 58 -7.13 -7.50 -6.39
CA VAL A 58 -8.20 -7.92 -7.29
C VAL A 58 -8.08 -7.10 -8.58
N GLY A 59 -8.07 -7.80 -9.72
CA GLY A 59 -8.02 -7.19 -11.04
C GLY A 59 -9.31 -6.45 -11.40
N HIS A 60 -9.24 -5.52 -12.35
CA HIS A 60 -10.40 -4.73 -12.77
C HIS A 60 -11.54 -5.58 -13.36
N ALA A 61 -11.23 -6.74 -13.96
CA ALA A 61 -12.21 -7.65 -14.52
C ALA A 61 -13.12 -8.23 -13.42
N HIS A 62 -12.55 -8.81 -12.36
CA HIS A 62 -13.31 -9.34 -11.22
C HIS A 62 -14.10 -8.26 -10.48
N VAL A 63 -13.58 -7.04 -10.39
CA VAL A 63 -14.34 -5.91 -9.82
C VAL A 63 -15.58 -5.60 -10.67
N ARG A 64 -15.43 -5.54 -12.00
CA ARG A 64 -16.54 -5.29 -12.92
C ARG A 64 -17.56 -6.42 -12.96
N GLU A 65 -17.09 -7.66 -12.87
CA GLU A 65 -17.94 -8.85 -12.72
C GLU A 65 -18.80 -8.73 -11.46
N ARG A 66 -18.21 -8.40 -10.31
CA ARG A 66 -18.96 -8.15 -9.07
C ARG A 66 -19.97 -7.01 -9.20
N PHE A 67 -19.67 -5.95 -9.97
CA PHE A 67 -20.65 -4.89 -10.23
C PHE A 67 -21.85 -5.41 -11.03
N LEU A 68 -21.60 -6.14 -12.12
CA LEU A 68 -22.65 -6.73 -12.97
C LEU A 68 -23.52 -7.73 -12.20
N GLU A 69 -22.94 -8.50 -11.28
CA GLU A 69 -23.68 -9.46 -10.44
C GLU A 69 -24.70 -8.79 -9.51
N VAL A 70 -24.42 -7.58 -9.03
CA VAL A 70 -25.28 -6.89 -8.05
C VAL A 70 -26.19 -5.85 -8.68
N ASP A 71 -25.78 -5.27 -9.80
CA ASP A 71 -26.48 -4.22 -10.52
C ASP A 71 -26.10 -4.31 -12.00
N PRO A 72 -26.86 -5.03 -12.85
CA PRO A 72 -26.59 -5.13 -14.28
C PRO A 72 -26.59 -3.78 -15.02
N ASP A 73 -27.28 -2.77 -14.45
CA ASP A 73 -27.42 -1.43 -15.02
C ASP A 73 -26.44 -0.43 -14.40
N TRP A 74 -25.38 -0.90 -13.70
CA TRP A 74 -24.37 -0.03 -13.13
C TRP A 74 -23.76 0.87 -14.21
N THR A 75 -23.48 2.11 -13.85
CA THR A 75 -22.95 3.12 -14.78
C THR A 75 -21.79 3.88 -14.18
N TRP A 76 -20.96 4.46 -15.04
CA TRP A 76 -19.99 5.46 -14.61
C TRP A 76 -19.86 6.56 -15.67
N GLU A 77 -19.48 7.75 -15.23
CA GLU A 77 -19.22 8.89 -16.11
C GLU A 77 -18.03 9.73 -15.60
N PRO A 78 -17.32 10.45 -16.49
CA PRO A 78 -16.33 11.45 -16.09
C PRO A 78 -16.97 12.54 -15.24
N MET A 79 -16.21 13.07 -14.28
CA MET A 79 -16.70 14.20 -13.47
C MET A 79 -16.75 15.51 -14.25
N ALA A 80 -15.90 15.65 -15.27
CA ALA A 80 -15.81 16.81 -16.14
C ALA A 80 -15.43 16.39 -17.58
N PHE A 81 -15.73 17.26 -18.53
CA PHE A 81 -15.43 17.09 -19.95
C PHE A 81 -14.60 18.27 -20.45
N ALA A 82 -13.62 17.98 -21.31
CA ALA A 82 -12.88 19.01 -22.04
C ALA A 82 -13.77 19.63 -23.14
N GLN A 83 -13.33 20.74 -23.73
CA GLN A 83 -14.02 21.37 -24.86
C GLN A 83 -14.21 20.44 -26.07
N SER A 84 -13.35 19.42 -26.20
CA SER A 84 -13.46 18.37 -27.23
C SER A 84 -14.58 17.35 -26.98
N GLY A 85 -15.27 17.42 -25.84
CA GLY A 85 -16.29 16.45 -25.43
C GLY A 85 -15.71 15.15 -24.84
N LEU A 86 -14.38 15.05 -24.71
CA LEU A 86 -13.71 13.92 -24.07
C LEU A 86 -13.61 14.11 -22.55
N PRO A 87 -13.45 13.03 -21.76
CA PRO A 87 -13.19 13.13 -20.32
C PRO A 87 -12.04 14.10 -20.01
N LEU A 88 -12.26 15.02 -19.08
CA LEU A 88 -11.21 15.91 -18.60
C LEU A 88 -10.32 15.17 -17.60
N LEU A 89 -9.01 15.27 -17.79
CA LEU A 89 -8.02 14.80 -16.82
C LEU A 89 -7.60 15.96 -15.92
N ASP A 90 -7.21 15.65 -14.68
CA ASP A 90 -6.63 16.63 -13.75
C ASP A 90 -5.17 16.99 -14.11
N GLU A 91 -4.56 17.86 -13.31
CA GLU A 91 -3.18 18.32 -13.52
C GLU A 91 -2.14 17.19 -13.43
N ASN A 92 -2.51 16.06 -12.81
CA ASN A 92 -1.68 14.87 -12.68
C ASN A 92 -1.96 13.82 -13.76
N SER A 93 -2.75 14.17 -14.79
CA SER A 93 -3.25 13.24 -15.81
C SER A 93 -4.13 12.12 -15.26
N GLY A 94 -4.76 12.35 -14.10
CA GLY A 94 -5.71 11.45 -13.48
C GLY A 94 -7.15 11.70 -13.93
N LEU A 95 -7.96 10.66 -13.85
CA LEU A 95 -9.36 10.64 -14.25
C LEU A 95 -10.26 10.54 -13.02
N TRP A 96 -11.07 11.59 -12.81
CA TRP A 96 -12.15 11.59 -11.84
C TRP A 96 -13.44 11.09 -12.47
N ILE A 97 -14.11 10.15 -11.80
CA ILE A 97 -15.37 9.55 -12.25
C ILE A 97 -16.46 9.62 -11.17
N ARG A 98 -17.72 9.57 -11.59
CA ARG A 98 -18.86 9.18 -10.77
C ARG A 98 -19.23 7.75 -11.13
N LEU A 99 -19.19 6.83 -10.17
CA LEU A 99 -19.64 5.44 -10.31
C LEU A 99 -20.99 5.29 -9.61
N THR A 100 -21.98 4.75 -10.31
CA THR A 100 -23.32 4.48 -9.78
C THR A 100 -23.59 2.99 -9.74
N ILE A 101 -23.90 2.47 -8.54
CA ILE A 101 -24.29 1.07 -8.30
C ILE A 101 -25.47 1.06 -7.32
N GLY A 102 -26.53 0.31 -7.62
CA GLY A 102 -27.72 0.18 -6.79
C GLY A 102 -28.37 1.53 -6.47
N GLY A 103 -28.36 2.46 -7.44
CA GLY A 103 -28.85 3.83 -7.31
C GLY A 103 -28.03 4.74 -6.39
N LYS A 104 -26.84 4.34 -5.94
CA LYS A 104 -25.92 5.19 -5.16
C LYS A 104 -24.73 5.57 -6.03
N THR A 105 -24.44 6.87 -6.10
CA THR A 105 -23.31 7.42 -6.85
C THR A 105 -22.18 7.84 -5.92
N LEU A 106 -20.96 7.40 -6.19
CA LEU A 106 -19.76 7.77 -5.42
C LEU A 106 -18.60 8.15 -6.35
N PRO A 107 -17.72 9.07 -5.92
CA PRO A 107 -16.57 9.48 -6.72
C PRO A 107 -15.50 8.37 -6.75
N GLY A 108 -14.72 8.36 -7.83
CA GLY A 108 -13.51 7.57 -7.96
C GLY A 108 -12.42 8.35 -8.67
N TYR A 109 -11.17 8.00 -8.38
CA TYR A 109 -9.99 8.55 -9.01
C TYR A 109 -9.12 7.42 -9.55
N GLY A 110 -8.56 7.59 -10.73
CA GLY A 110 -7.56 6.67 -11.27
C GLY A 110 -6.55 7.37 -12.13
N ASP A 111 -5.30 6.94 -12.05
CA ASP A 111 -4.19 7.49 -12.82
C ASP A 111 -3.43 6.38 -13.55
N ALA A 112 -2.47 6.78 -14.38
CA ALA A 112 -1.58 5.85 -15.08
C ALA A 112 -0.15 6.42 -15.12
N PRO A 113 0.56 6.44 -13.98
CA PRO A 113 1.85 7.11 -13.85
C PRO A 113 2.86 6.61 -14.89
N GLY A 114 3.50 7.56 -15.58
CA GLY A 114 4.56 7.27 -16.55
C GLY A 114 4.08 6.61 -17.86
N LYS A 115 2.78 6.46 -18.08
CA LYS A 115 2.21 5.90 -19.31
C LYS A 115 1.60 6.99 -20.18
N ARG A 116 1.53 6.73 -21.50
CA ARG A 116 0.91 7.64 -22.48
C ARG A 116 0.04 6.85 -23.47
N GLY A 117 -0.85 7.56 -24.15
CA GLY A 117 -1.73 7.00 -25.18
C GLY A 117 -2.81 6.07 -24.63
N GLY A 118 -3.36 5.21 -25.49
CA GLY A 118 -4.51 4.35 -25.15
C GLY A 118 -4.29 3.41 -23.96
N ASN A 119 -3.04 3.00 -23.70
CA ASN A 119 -2.72 2.18 -22.52
C ASN A 119 -2.86 2.95 -21.22
N ALA A 120 -2.47 4.23 -21.20
CA ALA A 120 -2.66 5.09 -20.03
C ALA A 120 -4.15 5.29 -19.73
N VAL A 121 -4.95 5.53 -20.76
CA VAL A 121 -6.41 5.72 -20.61
C VAL A 121 -7.09 4.46 -20.05
N LYS A 122 -6.76 3.28 -20.59
CA LYS A 122 -7.30 2.00 -20.10
C LYS A 122 -6.97 1.75 -18.63
N GLU A 123 -5.75 2.09 -18.24
CA GLU A 123 -5.28 1.93 -16.87
C GLU A 123 -5.95 2.89 -15.91
N ALA A 124 -6.03 4.18 -16.25
CA ALA A 124 -6.70 5.19 -15.45
C ALA A 124 -8.18 4.83 -15.22
N ILE A 125 -8.89 4.39 -16.26
CA ILE A 125 -10.29 3.92 -16.12
C ILE A 125 -10.37 2.69 -15.20
N GLY A 126 -9.48 1.72 -15.41
CA GLY A 126 -9.44 0.50 -14.61
C GLY A 126 -9.08 0.75 -13.15
N ASP A 127 -8.25 1.75 -12.86
CA ASP A 127 -7.92 2.19 -11.51
C ASP A 127 -9.06 2.98 -10.86
N ALA A 128 -9.67 3.92 -11.60
CA ALA A 128 -10.80 4.72 -11.14
C ALA A 128 -11.99 3.86 -10.69
N LEU A 129 -12.31 2.81 -11.45
CA LEU A 129 -13.39 1.87 -11.09
C LEU A 129 -13.07 1.04 -9.86
N ARG A 130 -11.82 0.60 -9.68
CA ARG A 130 -11.40 -0.14 -8.48
C ARG A 130 -11.43 0.77 -7.24
N ASN A 131 -10.98 2.01 -7.37
CA ASN A 131 -10.97 2.97 -6.26
C ASN A 131 -12.38 3.46 -5.90
N ALA A 132 -13.23 3.72 -6.89
CA ALA A 132 -14.66 3.99 -6.65
C ALA A 132 -15.33 2.78 -5.96
N GLY A 133 -15.10 1.57 -6.48
CA GLY A 133 -15.68 0.32 -5.97
C GLY A 133 -15.35 0.07 -4.49
N GLN A 134 -14.16 0.45 -4.04
CA GLN A 134 -13.79 0.35 -2.61
C GLN A 134 -14.72 1.14 -1.71
N SER A 135 -15.21 2.30 -2.17
CA SER A 135 -16.18 3.13 -1.42
C SER A 135 -17.54 2.44 -1.26
N PHE A 136 -17.82 1.42 -2.07
CA PHE A 136 -18.96 0.51 -1.93
C PHE A 136 -18.63 -0.76 -1.11
N GLY A 137 -17.37 -0.96 -0.71
CA GLY A 137 -16.90 -2.10 0.07
C GLY A 137 -16.18 -3.18 -0.74
N VAL A 138 -16.05 -3.01 -2.06
CA VAL A 138 -15.41 -4.02 -2.93
C VAL A 138 -13.94 -4.15 -2.60
N ALA A 139 -13.52 -5.39 -2.30
CA ALA A 139 -12.14 -5.76 -1.94
C ALA A 139 -11.55 -4.96 -0.77
N LEU A 140 -12.38 -4.30 0.05
CA LEU A 140 -11.94 -3.38 1.11
C LEU A 140 -11.02 -4.05 2.14
N ASP A 141 -11.19 -5.35 2.38
CA ASP A 141 -10.35 -6.09 3.32
C ASP A 141 -8.90 -6.27 2.85
N LEU A 142 -8.65 -6.26 1.54
CA LEU A 142 -7.29 -6.32 1.01
C LEU A 142 -6.51 -5.02 1.21
N TRP A 143 -7.21 -3.94 1.54
CA TRP A 143 -6.62 -2.62 1.82
C TRP A 143 -6.32 -2.40 3.31
N LYS A 144 -6.90 -3.22 4.18
CA LYS A 144 -6.64 -3.14 5.62
C LYS A 144 -5.28 -3.77 5.89
N LYS A 145 -4.45 -3.08 6.69
CA LYS A 145 -3.18 -3.62 7.20
C LYS A 145 -3.40 -4.72 8.25
N GLU A 146 -4.59 -4.74 8.87
CA GLU A 146 -5.03 -5.79 9.77
C GLU A 146 -5.93 -6.77 9.00
N PRO A 147 -5.75 -8.09 9.18
CA PRO A 147 -6.63 -9.06 8.55
C PRO A 147 -8.07 -8.81 9.02
N ALA A 148 -9.00 -8.78 8.08
CA ALA A 148 -10.42 -8.73 8.42
C ALA A 148 -10.74 -9.89 9.35
N GLY A 149 -11.33 -9.60 10.52
CA GLY A 149 -11.88 -10.63 11.40
C GLY A 149 -12.79 -11.52 10.57
N GLN A 150 -12.40 -12.77 10.40
CA GLN A 150 -13.15 -13.73 9.61
C GLN A 150 -14.50 -13.95 10.30
N VAL A 151 -15.60 -13.67 9.61
CA VAL A 151 -16.91 -14.13 10.06
C VAL A 151 -16.91 -15.63 9.85
N GLU A 152 -16.98 -16.38 10.95
CA GLU A 152 -17.07 -17.84 10.94
C GLU A 152 -18.25 -18.27 10.06
N LYS A 153 -17.95 -19.01 8.98
CA LYS A 153 -18.92 -19.90 8.32
C LYS A 153 -18.29 -21.29 8.32
N ASP A 154 -19.00 -22.21 8.93
CA ASP A 154 -18.62 -23.60 9.21
C ASP A 154 -17.98 -24.32 8.03
N GLY A 155 -16.88 -25.04 8.31
CA GLY A 155 -16.54 -26.27 7.57
C GLY A 155 -15.28 -26.28 6.71
N THR A 156 -14.49 -25.20 6.60
CA THR A 156 -13.22 -25.24 5.84
C THR A 156 -12.04 -25.48 6.79
N PRO A 157 -11.11 -26.43 6.50
CA PRO A 157 -10.02 -26.74 7.41
C PRO A 157 -9.14 -25.50 7.63
N VAL A 158 -9.01 -25.16 8.92
CA VAL A 158 -8.28 -24.02 9.44
C VAL A 158 -6.83 -24.07 8.95
N ARG A 159 -6.47 -23.15 8.05
CA ARG A 159 -5.06 -22.86 7.78
C ARG A 159 -4.51 -22.25 9.06
N GLN A 160 -3.61 -22.97 9.73
CA GLN A 160 -2.92 -22.48 10.92
C GLN A 160 -2.32 -21.11 10.62
N VAL A 161 -2.87 -20.10 11.28
CA VAL A 161 -2.34 -18.73 11.25
C VAL A 161 -0.97 -18.81 11.92
N GLU A 162 0.10 -18.56 11.15
CA GLU A 162 1.40 -18.26 11.74
C GLU A 162 1.18 -17.12 12.73
N LYS A 163 1.42 -17.38 14.02
CA LYS A 163 1.35 -16.39 15.10
C LYS A 163 2.04 -15.11 14.64
N ALA A 164 1.41 -13.96 14.89
CA ALA A 164 2.00 -12.64 14.67
C ALA A 164 3.48 -12.66 15.08
N ARG A 165 4.36 -12.56 14.07
CA ARG A 165 5.80 -12.66 14.28
C ARG A 165 6.19 -11.50 15.19
N LYS A 166 6.57 -11.81 16.43
CA LYS A 166 7.14 -10.82 17.36
C LYS A 166 8.27 -10.11 16.59
N GLN A 167 8.15 -8.80 16.42
CA GLN A 167 9.20 -7.98 15.80
C GLN A 167 10.50 -8.27 16.53
N SER A 168 11.54 -8.67 15.81
CA SER A 168 12.82 -8.95 16.44
C SER A 168 13.41 -7.66 17.01
N ASP A 169 14.19 -7.76 18.09
CA ASP A 169 14.84 -6.59 18.71
C ASP A 169 15.68 -5.79 17.69
N ARG A 170 16.25 -6.47 16.70
CA ARG A 170 16.99 -5.83 15.60
C ARG A 170 16.09 -5.01 14.67
N GLU A 171 14.89 -5.51 14.36
CA GLU A 171 13.92 -4.77 13.56
C GLU A 171 13.40 -3.54 14.32
N ARG A 172 13.20 -3.66 15.64
CA ARG A 172 12.81 -2.53 16.50
C ARG A 172 13.90 -1.48 16.62
N ALA A 173 15.16 -1.87 16.82
CA ALA A 173 16.28 -0.94 16.88
C ALA A 173 16.47 -0.14 15.57
N ASN A 174 16.28 -0.79 14.41
CA ASN A 174 16.34 -0.12 13.11
C ASN A 174 15.22 0.92 12.92
N GLU A 175 14.01 0.59 13.37
CA GLU A 175 12.88 1.51 13.34
C GLU A 175 13.16 2.76 14.18
N LEU A 176 13.62 2.58 15.43
CA LEU A 176 13.95 3.67 16.35
C LEU A 176 15.09 4.55 15.82
N ARG A 177 16.10 3.97 15.16
CA ARG A 177 17.14 4.74 14.44
C ARG A 177 16.54 5.63 13.35
N GLY A 178 15.59 5.11 12.57
CA GLY A 178 14.87 5.87 11.55
C GLY A 178 14.09 7.04 12.16
N GLN A 179 13.45 6.83 13.30
CA GLN A 179 12.71 7.88 14.01
C GLN A 179 13.66 8.95 14.60
N CYS A 180 14.80 8.57 15.18
CA CYS A 180 15.81 9.53 15.65
C CYS A 180 16.37 10.38 14.50
N LYS A 181 16.58 9.78 13.32
CA LYS A 181 16.97 10.50 12.10
C LYS A 181 15.91 11.49 11.64
N ALA A 182 14.62 11.16 11.76
CA ALA A 182 13.54 12.09 11.46
C ALA A 182 13.51 13.28 12.44
N ILE A 183 13.76 13.03 13.74
CA ILE A 183 13.86 14.08 14.76
C ILE A 183 15.04 15.01 14.44
N ALA A 184 16.25 14.48 14.22
CA ALA A 184 17.41 15.28 13.84
C ALA A 184 17.13 16.16 12.61
N LYS A 185 16.51 15.59 11.58
CA LYS A 185 16.11 16.34 10.37
C LYS A 185 15.12 17.46 10.68
N SER A 186 14.17 17.25 11.59
CA SER A 186 13.21 18.29 11.98
C SER A 186 13.86 19.45 12.74
N LEU A 187 15.00 19.20 13.40
CA LEU A 187 15.83 20.21 14.07
C LEU A 187 16.83 20.89 13.13
N GLY A 188 16.82 20.55 11.83
CA GLY A 188 17.77 21.08 10.84
C GLY A 188 19.13 20.39 10.81
N ASN A 189 19.27 19.28 11.54
CA ASN A 189 20.53 18.54 11.68
C ASN A 189 20.58 17.30 10.78
N ASP A 190 21.80 16.81 10.53
CA ASP A 190 22.05 15.66 9.66
C ASP A 190 22.37 14.37 10.45
N VAL A 191 22.77 13.33 9.72
CA VAL A 191 23.10 12.02 10.32
C VAL A 191 24.41 12.07 11.11
N ALA A 192 25.35 12.93 10.72
CA ALA A 192 26.63 13.07 11.41
C ALA A 192 26.42 13.71 12.79
N TRP A 193 25.58 14.76 12.86
CA TRP A 193 25.14 15.32 14.14
C TRP A 193 24.47 14.27 15.02
N LEU A 194 23.56 13.45 14.47
CA LEU A 194 22.89 12.40 15.23
C LEU A 194 23.87 11.36 15.81
N GLN A 195 24.90 11.01 15.05
CA GLN A 195 25.95 10.09 15.51
C GLN A 195 26.79 10.71 16.62
N ASP A 196 27.14 11.98 16.49
CA ASP A 196 27.89 12.73 17.51
C ASP A 196 27.09 12.87 18.82
N GLN A 197 25.80 13.22 18.71
CA GLN A 197 24.90 13.28 19.87
C GLN A 197 24.74 11.92 20.54
N PHE A 198 24.64 10.84 19.77
CA PHE A 198 24.57 9.50 20.33
C PHE A 198 25.88 9.11 21.04
N ALA A 199 27.02 9.39 20.43
CA ALA A 199 28.33 9.10 21.01
C ALA A 199 28.60 9.89 22.30
N GLY A 200 28.14 11.15 22.37
CA GLY A 200 28.21 11.97 23.58
C GLY A 200 27.26 11.49 24.68
N TRP A 201 26.07 11.01 24.30
CA TRP A 201 25.06 10.49 25.24
C TRP A 201 25.41 9.08 25.76
N SER A 202 26.06 8.24 24.95
CA SER A 202 26.51 6.88 25.30
C SER A 202 28.00 6.69 25.01
N PRO A 203 28.90 7.17 25.89
CA PRO A 203 30.34 7.09 25.67
C PRO A 203 30.89 5.66 25.76
N GLU A 204 30.22 4.76 26.49
CA GLU A 204 30.62 3.35 26.61
C GLU A 204 30.31 2.54 25.35
N GLU A 205 29.24 2.91 24.62
CA GLU A 205 28.81 2.28 23.37
C GLU A 205 28.48 3.34 22.31
N PRO A 206 29.49 4.05 21.76
CA PRO A 206 29.25 5.24 20.94
C PRO A 206 28.70 4.94 19.53
N ASP A 207 28.59 3.67 19.17
CA ASP A 207 28.16 3.24 17.84
C ASP A 207 26.64 3.02 17.79
N ILE A 208 25.92 4.03 17.32
CA ILE A 208 24.45 4.02 17.18
C ILE A 208 23.93 2.84 16.34
N LEU A 209 24.76 2.29 15.43
CA LEU A 209 24.37 1.15 14.59
C LEU A 209 24.37 -0.17 15.37
N LYS A 210 25.12 -0.24 16.48
CA LYS A 210 25.21 -1.40 17.37
C LYS A 210 24.22 -1.36 18.53
N ALA A 211 23.67 -0.17 18.83
CA ALA A 211 22.69 0.01 19.88
C ALA A 211 21.46 -0.90 19.69
N ASP A 212 21.03 -1.52 20.78
CA ASP A 212 19.84 -2.34 20.87
C ASP A 212 18.55 -1.49 20.93
N ALA A 213 17.39 -2.15 20.93
CA ALA A 213 16.11 -1.45 20.92
C ALA A 213 15.88 -0.60 22.18
N ALA A 214 16.28 -1.11 23.35
CA ALA A 214 16.08 -0.41 24.63
C ALA A 214 16.95 0.86 24.72
N THR A 215 18.19 0.78 24.25
CA THR A 215 19.12 1.92 24.22
C THR A 215 18.64 2.97 23.22
N MET A 216 18.17 2.54 22.04
CA MET A 216 17.63 3.45 21.03
C MET A 216 16.35 4.17 21.48
N GLU A 217 15.51 3.52 22.29
CA GLU A 217 14.28 4.13 22.84
C GLU A 217 14.62 5.22 23.86
N LYS A 218 15.56 4.95 24.78
CA LYS A 218 16.07 5.93 25.73
C LYS A 218 16.71 7.14 25.04
N PHE A 219 17.50 6.89 24.00
CA PHE A 219 18.12 7.97 23.22
C PHE A 219 17.07 8.80 22.46
N GLN A 220 16.07 8.16 21.89
CA GLN A 220 14.97 8.86 21.23
C GLN A 220 14.25 9.81 22.20
N ASP A 221 13.98 9.34 23.41
CA ASP A 221 13.35 10.16 24.44
C ASP A 221 14.24 11.33 24.89
N HIS A 222 15.56 11.12 24.97
CA HIS A 222 16.52 12.19 25.23
C HIS A 222 16.48 13.27 24.13
N LEU A 223 16.47 12.88 22.85
CA LEU A 223 16.33 13.83 21.72
C LEU A 223 15.03 14.63 21.75
N LYS A 224 13.92 14.02 22.20
CA LYS A 224 12.62 14.71 22.32
C LYS A 224 12.57 15.70 23.47
N ARG A 225 13.35 15.48 24.54
CA ARG A 225 13.39 16.35 25.73
C ARG A 225 14.27 17.59 25.52
N GLY A 226 15.18 17.56 24.55
CA GLY A 226 16.03 18.71 24.21
C GLY A 226 17.24 18.89 25.12
N ASP A 227 17.64 17.87 25.86
CA ASP A 227 18.79 17.90 26.80
C ASP A 227 20.17 17.85 26.10
N GLY A 228 20.23 18.23 24.81
CA GLY A 228 21.41 18.15 23.94
C GLY A 228 21.52 19.33 22.98
N ALA A 229 21.28 20.54 23.49
CA ALA A 229 21.59 21.82 22.84
C ALA A 229 22.70 22.54 23.60
#